data_AF-A0A8T4W3F3-F1
#
_entry.id   AF-A0A8T4W3F3-F1
#
_cell.length_a   1.000
_cell.length_b   1.000
_cell.length_c   1.000
_cell.angle_alpha   90.00
_cell.angle_beta   90.00
_cell.angle_gamma   90.00
#
_symmetry.space_group_name_H-M   'P 1'
#
loop_
_entity.id
_entity.type
_entity.pdbx_description
1 polymer ?
#
loop_
_entity_poly.entity_id
_entity_poly.type
_entity_poly.pdbx_seq_one_letter_code
_entity_poly.pdbx_strand_id
1 'polypeptide(L)'
;MRAIAETTGRLWNNLMDRFSIPREKWTTVDSMIYGMDNYYEYDPARVREARTQAIREAFDHHFSNNLFYHRYCKDSDVQPDDVTSEEDLTSIPMVPDSFFKDYPEEDPKSVYEWLYRVSSVGIGDYDFSGGSLQDFLHWAESRLQGIVTSL
;
A
#
# COMPACT_ATOMS: atom_id res chain seq x y z
N MET A 1 -38.77 -6.97 -1.60
CA MET A 1 -38.32 -6.25 -2.82
C MET A 1 -38.05 -4.77 -2.50
N ARG A 2 -36.89 -4.45 -1.92
CA ARG A 2 -36.44 -3.07 -1.68
C ARG A 2 -34.93 -3.12 -1.42
N ALA A 3 -34.12 -2.86 -2.45
CA ALA A 3 -32.68 -2.55 -2.39
C ALA A 3 -32.01 -2.51 -3.79
N ILE A 4 -32.70 -2.87 -4.87
CA ILE A 4 -32.11 -2.90 -6.24
C ILE A 4 -32.25 -1.53 -6.94
N ALA A 5 -32.89 -0.54 -6.30
CA ALA A 5 -33.32 0.68 -6.98
C ALA A 5 -32.24 1.77 -7.21
N GLU A 6 -30.97 1.57 -6.85
CA GLU A 6 -29.97 2.66 -6.94
C GLU A 6 -28.61 2.31 -7.55
N THR A 7 -28.47 1.19 -8.28
CA THR A 7 -27.19 0.84 -8.95
C THR A 7 -27.00 1.47 -10.34
N THR A 8 -27.88 2.40 -10.75
CA THR A 8 -27.86 2.99 -12.12
C THR A 8 -28.14 4.50 -12.16
N GLY A 9 -28.10 5.19 -11.02
CA GLY A 9 -28.33 6.64 -10.92
C GLY A 9 -27.08 7.49 -11.12
N ARG A 10 -27.24 8.79 -11.42
CA ARG A 10 -26.12 9.75 -11.57
C ARG A 10 -25.20 9.79 -10.35
N LEU A 11 -25.75 9.68 -9.14
CA LEU A 11 -24.98 9.63 -7.89
C LEU A 11 -24.12 8.35 -7.80
N TRP A 12 -24.67 7.21 -8.18
CA TRP A 12 -23.94 5.94 -8.21
C TRP A 12 -22.80 5.97 -9.23
N ASN A 13 -23.06 6.51 -10.42
CA ASN A 13 -22.02 6.68 -11.44
C ASN A 13 -20.90 7.61 -10.95
N ASN A 14 -21.24 8.74 -10.30
CA ASN A 14 -20.24 9.64 -9.72
C ASN A 14 -19.45 8.97 -8.58
N LEU A 15 -20.11 8.15 -7.76
CA LEU A 15 -19.45 7.41 -6.69
C LEU A 15 -18.47 6.39 -7.26
N MET A 16 -18.89 5.61 -8.26
CA MET A 16 -18.03 4.63 -8.92
C MET A 16 -16.86 5.31 -9.63
N ASP A 17 -17.11 6.39 -10.38
CA ASP A 17 -16.06 7.15 -11.07
C ASP A 17 -14.99 7.71 -10.10
N ARG A 18 -15.41 8.17 -8.92
CA ARG A 18 -14.50 8.83 -7.98
C ARG A 18 -13.82 7.90 -6.97
N PHE A 19 -14.48 6.80 -6.58
CA PHE A 19 -14.05 5.98 -5.46
C PHE A 19 -13.85 4.50 -5.80
N SER A 20 -14.26 4.03 -6.99
CA SER A 20 -14.04 2.63 -7.37
C SER A 20 -12.72 2.44 -8.10
N ILE A 21 -12.13 1.27 -7.91
CA ILE A 21 -11.03 0.77 -8.75
C ILE A 21 -11.68 -0.09 -9.84
N PRO A 22 -11.43 0.20 -11.14
CA PRO A 22 -11.90 -0.67 -12.23
C PRO A 22 -11.41 -2.11 -12.03
N ARG A 23 -12.26 -3.10 -12.32
CA ARG A 23 -11.95 -4.52 -12.11
C ARG A 23 -10.69 -4.98 -12.83
N GLU A 24 -10.39 -4.37 -13.97
CA GLU A 24 -9.21 -4.66 -14.78
C GLU A 24 -7.90 -4.20 -14.09
N LYS A 25 -7.99 -3.36 -13.06
CA LYS A 25 -6.87 -2.88 -12.25
C LYS A 25 -6.79 -3.54 -10.88
N TRP A 26 -7.69 -4.47 -10.57
CA TRP A 26 -7.69 -5.15 -9.28
C TRP A 26 -6.43 -5.98 -9.11
N THR A 27 -5.80 -5.83 -7.95
CA THR A 27 -4.78 -6.76 -7.45
C THR A 27 -5.43 -8.04 -6.96
N THR A 28 -4.62 -9.01 -6.54
CA THR A 28 -5.15 -10.23 -5.93
C THR A 28 -5.93 -9.90 -4.64
N VAL A 29 -5.47 -8.94 -3.82
CA VAL A 29 -6.18 -8.49 -2.61
C VAL A 29 -7.55 -7.89 -2.96
N ASP A 30 -7.62 -7.02 -3.95
CA ASP A 30 -8.89 -6.40 -4.37
C ASP A 30 -9.89 -7.47 -4.84
N SER A 31 -9.40 -8.45 -5.59
CA SER A 31 -10.21 -9.58 -6.06
C SER A 31 -10.72 -10.44 -4.91
N MET A 32 -9.91 -10.61 -3.86
CA MET A 32 -10.33 -11.30 -2.64
C MET A 32 -11.39 -10.50 -1.87
N ILE A 33 -11.23 -9.19 -1.69
CA ILE A 33 -12.16 -8.41 -0.87
C ILE A 33 -13.47 -8.14 -1.61
N TYR A 34 -13.40 -7.73 -2.87
CA TYR A 34 -14.54 -7.21 -3.64
C TYR A 34 -15.09 -8.19 -4.67
N GLY A 35 -14.32 -9.21 -5.04
CA GLY A 35 -14.70 -10.19 -6.07
C GLY A 35 -15.46 -11.39 -5.54
N MET A 36 -15.63 -11.51 -4.21
CA MET A 36 -16.20 -12.70 -3.60
C MET A 36 -17.62 -12.45 -3.10
N ASP A 37 -18.59 -13.16 -3.70
CA ASP A 37 -20.02 -12.95 -3.43
C ASP A 37 -20.47 -13.56 -2.09
N ASN A 38 -19.86 -14.67 -1.64
CA ASN A 38 -20.20 -15.34 -0.39
C ASN A 38 -18.96 -15.84 0.37
N TYR A 39 -18.73 -15.24 1.55
CA TYR A 39 -17.58 -15.56 2.40
C TYR A 39 -17.58 -16.99 2.98
N TYR A 40 -18.72 -17.66 3.01
CA TYR A 40 -18.86 -18.98 3.66
C TYR A 40 -18.72 -20.17 2.70
N GLU A 41 -18.63 -19.93 1.39
CA GLU A 41 -18.58 -20.99 0.37
C GLU A 41 -17.16 -21.24 -0.17
N TYR A 42 -16.14 -20.74 0.52
CA TYR A 42 -14.77 -20.86 0.03
C TYR A 42 -14.23 -22.29 0.09
N ASP A 43 -13.56 -22.66 -0.99
CA ASP A 43 -12.52 -23.68 -0.98
C ASP A 43 -11.30 -23.13 -0.20
N PRO A 44 -10.96 -23.72 0.97
CA PRO A 44 -9.82 -23.28 1.75
C PRO A 44 -8.49 -23.30 0.99
N ALA A 45 -8.32 -24.22 0.04
CA ALA A 45 -7.09 -24.30 -0.76
C ALA A 45 -6.94 -23.07 -1.66
N ARG A 46 -8.01 -22.71 -2.36
CA ARG A 46 -8.05 -21.52 -3.22
C ARG A 46 -7.81 -20.22 -2.46
N VAL A 47 -8.36 -20.10 -1.24
CA VAL A 47 -8.14 -18.91 -0.40
C VAL A 47 -6.69 -18.81 0.06
N ARG A 48 -6.06 -19.94 0.44
CA ARG A 48 -4.64 -19.93 0.82
C ARG A 48 -3.73 -19.54 -0.35
N GLU A 49 -4.01 -20.05 -1.54
CA GLU A 49 -3.29 -19.69 -2.76
C GLU A 49 -3.42 -18.19 -3.08
N ALA A 50 -4.66 -17.68 -3.09
CA ALA A 50 -4.91 -16.25 -3.32
C ALA A 50 -4.24 -15.36 -2.26
N ARG A 51 -4.28 -15.75 -0.98
CA ARG A 51 -3.58 -15.04 0.09
C ARG A 51 -2.07 -15.03 -0.13
N THR A 52 -1.49 -16.16 -0.51
CA THR A 52 -0.03 -16.27 -0.78
C THR A 52 0.34 -15.35 -1.93
N GLN A 53 -0.42 -15.38 -3.02
CA GLN A 53 -0.22 -14.50 -4.16
C GLN A 53 -0.36 -13.02 -3.80
N ALA A 54 -1.37 -12.65 -3.01
CA ALA A 54 -1.56 -11.29 -2.50
C ALA A 54 -0.35 -10.80 -1.67
N ILE A 55 0.19 -11.65 -0.80
CA ILE A 55 1.37 -11.30 0.01
C ILE A 55 2.60 -11.15 -0.89
N ARG A 56 2.76 -12.00 -1.91
CA ARG A 56 3.86 -11.90 -2.88
C ARG A 56 3.79 -10.60 -3.70
N GLU A 57 2.61 -10.21 -4.16
CA GLU A 57 2.39 -8.93 -4.86
C GLU A 57 2.77 -7.74 -3.98
N ALA A 58 2.35 -7.74 -2.71
CA ALA A 58 2.72 -6.71 -1.77
C ALA A 58 4.23 -6.69 -1.49
N PHE A 59 4.84 -7.87 -1.32
CA PHE A 59 6.27 -8.02 -1.08
C PHE A 59 7.08 -7.47 -2.26
N ASP A 60 6.76 -7.87 -3.49
CA ASP A 60 7.42 -7.39 -4.70
C ASP A 60 7.27 -5.86 -4.87
N HIS A 61 6.07 -5.34 -4.64
CA HIS A 61 5.81 -3.90 -4.69
C HIS A 61 6.69 -3.13 -3.69
N HIS A 62 6.75 -3.57 -2.43
CA HIS A 62 7.57 -2.91 -1.42
C HIS A 62 9.06 -3.09 -1.69
N PHE A 63 9.51 -4.28 -2.07
CA PHE A 63 10.92 -4.55 -2.41
C PHE A 63 11.41 -3.67 -3.56
N SER A 64 10.55 -3.42 -4.56
CA SER A 64 10.90 -2.64 -5.75
C SER A 64 10.81 -1.14 -5.55
N ASN A 65 9.90 -0.66 -4.68
CA ASN A 65 9.58 0.77 -4.58
C ASN A 65 9.98 1.43 -3.26
N ASN A 66 10.37 0.67 -2.24
CA ASN A 66 10.78 1.19 -0.93
C ASN A 66 12.29 1.04 -0.75
N LEU A 67 13.02 2.16 -0.74
CA LEU A 67 14.49 2.14 -0.66
C LEU A 67 15.01 1.54 0.64
N PHE A 68 14.33 1.79 1.76
CA PHE A 68 14.68 1.17 3.03
C PHE A 68 14.45 -0.34 2.97
N TYR A 69 13.23 -0.76 2.61
CA TYR A 69 12.85 -2.17 2.65
C TYR A 69 13.65 -3.00 1.65
N HIS A 70 13.92 -2.46 0.46
CA HIS A 70 14.82 -3.07 -0.52
C HIS A 70 16.18 -3.43 0.09
N ARG A 71 16.82 -2.46 0.77
CA ARG A 71 18.12 -2.68 1.42
C ARG A 71 18.01 -3.68 2.57
N TYR A 72 16.97 -3.56 3.38
CA TYR A 72 16.74 -4.47 4.51
C TYR A 72 16.57 -5.93 4.05
N CYS A 73 15.86 -6.16 2.94
CA CYS A 73 15.74 -7.48 2.33
C CYS A 73 17.06 -7.97 1.73
N LYS A 74 17.81 -7.10 1.05
CA LYS A 74 19.14 -7.44 0.52
C LYS A 74 20.14 -7.81 1.62
N ASP A 75 20.15 -7.09 2.73
CA ASP A 75 21.00 -7.38 3.89
C ASP A 75 20.60 -8.72 4.56
N SER A 76 19.35 -9.15 4.38
CA SER A 76 18.82 -10.43 4.85
C SER A 76 18.94 -11.56 3.83
N ASP A 77 19.52 -11.29 2.64
CA ASP A 77 19.63 -12.22 1.50
C ASP A 77 18.27 -12.81 1.03
N VAL A 78 17.24 -11.96 0.97
CA VAL A 78 15.89 -12.33 0.49
C VAL A 78 15.46 -11.42 -0.67
N GLN A 79 14.88 -12.01 -1.71
CA GLN A 79 14.31 -11.33 -2.87
C GLN A 79 12.95 -11.94 -3.28
N PRO A 80 12.11 -11.22 -4.06
CA PRO A 80 10.78 -11.70 -4.46
C PRO A 80 10.75 -13.07 -5.12
N ASP A 81 11.79 -13.40 -5.90
CA ASP A 81 11.91 -14.69 -6.60
C ASP A 81 12.11 -15.88 -5.65
N ASP A 82 12.57 -15.65 -4.42
CA ASP A 82 12.76 -16.71 -3.42
C ASP A 82 11.43 -17.13 -2.76
N VAL A 83 10.38 -16.31 -2.88
CA VAL A 83 9.08 -16.56 -2.28
C VAL A 83 8.16 -17.14 -3.35
N THR A 84 7.98 -18.46 -3.34
CA THR A 84 7.16 -19.18 -4.35
C THR A 84 5.96 -19.90 -3.76
N SER A 85 6.01 -20.25 -2.47
CA SER A 85 4.94 -20.94 -1.75
C SER A 85 4.55 -20.25 -0.44
N GLU A 86 3.54 -20.81 0.23
CA GLU A 86 3.08 -20.31 1.53
C GLU A 86 4.15 -20.48 2.62
N GLU A 87 4.93 -21.55 2.55
CA GLU A 87 6.02 -21.83 3.49
C GLU A 87 7.13 -20.77 3.40
N ASP A 88 7.42 -20.31 2.17
CA ASP A 88 8.46 -19.31 1.91
C ASP A 88 8.12 -17.93 2.49
N LEU A 89 6.84 -17.66 2.79
CA LEU A 89 6.41 -16.37 3.39
C LEU A 89 7.13 -16.08 4.71
N THR A 90 7.55 -17.12 5.43
CA THR A 90 8.29 -16.99 6.69
C THR A 90 9.70 -16.42 6.52
N SER A 91 10.25 -16.46 5.29
CA SER A 91 11.54 -15.86 4.97
C SER A 91 11.47 -14.34 4.83
N ILE A 92 10.29 -13.77 4.57
CA ILE A 92 10.12 -12.33 4.37
C ILE A 92 10.50 -11.58 5.66
N PRO A 93 11.50 -10.68 5.62
CA PRO A 93 11.93 -9.96 6.80
C PRO A 93 10.81 -9.07 7.36
N MET A 94 10.52 -9.22 8.64
CA MET A 94 9.61 -8.33 9.37
C MET A 94 10.29 -7.00 9.65
N VAL A 95 9.56 -5.90 9.45
CA VAL A 95 10.02 -4.56 9.81
C VAL A 95 9.98 -4.41 11.34
N PRO A 96 11.10 -4.09 12.01
CA PRO A 96 11.13 -3.93 13.46
C PRO A 96 10.34 -2.68 13.89
N ASP A 97 9.74 -2.70 15.09
CA ASP A 97 8.98 -1.55 15.60
C ASP A 97 9.87 -0.32 15.82
N SER A 98 11.16 -0.53 16.11
CA SER A 98 12.15 0.54 16.27
C SER A 98 12.30 1.40 15.03
N PHE A 99 12.11 0.83 13.83
CA PHE A 99 12.19 1.57 12.57
C PHE A 99 11.22 2.76 12.53
N PHE A 100 10.01 2.60 13.08
CA PHE A 100 9.00 3.67 13.11
C PHE A 100 9.27 4.73 14.19
N LYS A 101 10.22 4.47 15.10
CA LYS A 101 10.61 5.38 16.18
C LYS A 101 11.81 6.26 15.79
N ASP A 102 12.54 5.89 14.75
CA ASP A 102 13.70 6.63 14.22
C ASP A 102 13.26 7.77 13.28
N TYR A 103 12.27 8.57 13.69
CA TYR A 103 11.85 9.74 12.92
C TYR A 103 12.90 10.86 13.06
N PRO A 104 13.19 11.60 11.97
CA PRO A 104 14.19 12.66 11.98
C PRO A 104 13.78 13.87 12.84
N GLU A 105 14.76 14.69 13.22
CA GLU A 105 14.53 15.96 13.93
C GLU A 105 13.62 16.93 13.13
N GLU A 106 13.12 17.98 13.77
CA GLU A 106 12.09 18.92 13.26
C GLU A 106 12.53 19.79 12.06
N ASP A 107 13.48 19.36 11.23
CA ASP A 107 13.85 20.03 9.98
C ASP A 107 13.12 19.40 8.77
N PRO A 108 12.49 20.21 7.88
CA PRO A 108 11.69 19.71 6.76
C PRO A 108 12.44 18.78 5.81
N LYS A 109 13.75 19.03 5.61
CA LYS A 109 14.55 18.29 4.65
C LYS A 109 14.81 16.87 5.14
N SER A 110 15.19 16.70 6.40
CA SER A 110 15.37 15.37 6.98
C SER A 110 14.08 14.58 6.98
N VAL A 111 12.94 15.22 7.27
CA VAL A 111 11.61 14.57 7.19
C VAL A 111 11.31 14.11 5.75
N TYR A 112 11.55 14.95 4.75
CA TYR A 112 11.38 14.58 3.35
C TYR A 112 12.29 13.41 2.94
N GLU A 113 13.59 13.47 3.28
CA GLU A 113 14.54 12.41 2.95
C GLU A 113 14.16 11.08 3.62
N TRP A 114 13.67 11.12 4.85
CA TRP A 114 13.13 9.96 5.53
C TRP A 114 11.89 9.42 4.82
N LEU A 115 10.88 10.27 4.57
CA LEU A 115 9.65 9.87 3.84
C LEU A 115 9.96 9.27 2.47
N TYR A 116 10.90 9.85 1.74
CA TYR A 116 11.33 9.36 0.44
C TYR A 116 11.93 7.95 0.51
N ARG A 117 12.71 7.66 1.57
CA ARG A 117 13.33 6.35 1.75
C ARG A 117 12.34 5.28 2.18
N VAL A 118 11.34 5.63 2.99
CA VAL A 118 10.42 4.67 3.62
C VAL A 118 9.09 4.50 2.86
N SER A 119 8.80 5.37 1.90
CA SER A 119 7.59 5.29 1.08
C SER A 119 7.75 4.29 -0.07
N SER A 120 6.67 3.63 -0.46
CA SER A 120 6.61 2.77 -1.67
C SER A 120 5.92 3.45 -2.85
N VAL A 121 5.60 4.73 -2.69
CA VAL A 121 4.95 5.57 -3.69
C VAL A 121 5.80 6.82 -3.92
N GLY A 122 5.74 7.35 -5.13
CA GLY A 122 6.40 8.61 -5.46
C GLY A 122 5.77 9.77 -4.70
N ILE A 123 6.47 10.30 -3.70
CA ILE A 123 6.00 11.46 -2.91
C ILE A 123 6.18 12.81 -3.63
N GLY A 124 6.93 12.83 -4.73
CA GLY A 124 7.20 14.02 -5.54
C GLY A 124 8.32 14.90 -5.00
N ASP A 125 8.53 16.03 -5.65
CA ASP A 125 9.56 17.00 -5.28
C ASP A 125 8.95 18.14 -4.45
N TYR A 126 9.68 18.58 -3.42
CA TYR A 126 9.32 19.72 -2.58
C TYR A 126 10.40 20.80 -2.66
N ASP A 127 9.99 22.06 -2.79
CA ASP A 127 10.89 23.20 -2.68
C ASP A 127 11.01 23.62 -1.21
N PHE A 128 12.21 23.50 -0.66
CA PHE A 128 12.53 23.86 0.72
C PHE A 128 12.77 25.37 0.92
N SER A 129 12.63 26.20 -0.12
CA SER A 129 12.91 27.63 -0.03
C SER A 129 11.89 28.36 0.86
N GLY A 130 12.32 28.76 2.06
CA GLY A 130 11.53 29.58 2.99
C GLY A 130 10.35 28.88 3.68
N GLY A 131 10.22 27.55 3.56
CA GLY A 131 9.16 26.76 4.18
C GLY A 131 9.48 26.34 5.61
N SER A 132 8.51 26.52 6.52
CA SER A 132 8.52 25.91 7.84
C SER A 132 8.19 24.40 7.78
N LEU A 133 8.40 23.67 8.87
CA LEU A 133 7.94 22.28 8.97
C LEU A 133 6.43 22.17 8.76
N GLN A 134 5.66 23.15 9.23
CA GLN A 134 4.21 23.19 9.02
C GLN A 134 3.85 23.33 7.54
N ASP A 135 4.58 24.15 6.78
CA ASP A 135 4.35 24.30 5.33
C ASP A 135 4.66 23.00 4.58
N PHE A 136 5.71 22.30 4.99
CA PHE A 136 6.06 20.98 4.46
C PHE A 136 4.96 19.94 4.74
N LEU A 137 4.50 19.86 5.99
CA LEU A 137 3.47 18.89 6.38
C LEU A 137 2.15 19.14 5.63
N HIS A 138 1.78 20.40 5.44
CA HIS A 138 0.59 20.76 4.67
C HIS A 138 0.73 20.38 3.18
N TRP A 139 1.90 20.62 2.60
CA TRP A 139 2.20 20.18 1.23
C TRP A 139 2.08 18.66 1.12
N ALA A 140 2.72 17.91 2.02
CA ALA A 140 2.73 16.46 2.03
C ALA A 140 1.30 15.90 2.14
N GLU A 141 0.48 16.45 3.04
CA GLU A 141 -0.92 16.09 3.19
C GLU A 141 -1.72 16.30 1.90
N SER A 142 -1.56 17.47 1.25
CA SER A 142 -2.26 17.78 -0.01
C SER A 142 -1.82 16.86 -1.15
N ARG A 143 -0.51 16.54 -1.22
CA ARG A 143 0.09 15.78 -2.31
C ARG A 143 -0.25 14.30 -2.22
N LEU A 144 -0.24 13.77 -1.00
CA LEU A 144 -0.63 12.42 -0.67
C LEU A 144 -2.15 12.25 -0.62
N GLN A 145 -2.95 13.27 -0.98
CA GLN A 145 -4.42 13.23 -0.97
C GLN A 145 -5.01 12.72 0.37
N GLY A 146 -4.31 12.90 1.48
CA GLY A 146 -4.72 12.37 2.78
C GLY A 146 -4.70 10.82 2.91
N ILE A 147 -3.81 10.11 2.19
CA ILE A 147 -3.56 8.65 2.33
C ILE A 147 -2.90 8.31 3.70
N VAL A 148 -3.45 8.84 4.79
CA VAL A 148 -3.23 8.38 6.17
C VAL A 148 -4.51 7.68 6.67
N THR A 149 -5.58 7.59 5.87
CA THR A 149 -6.89 7.03 6.30
C THR A 149 -7.37 5.85 5.45
N SER A 150 -6.49 5.12 4.78
CA SER A 150 -6.88 4.00 3.90
C SER A 150 -5.98 2.76 4.06
N LEU A 151 -5.60 2.45 5.29
CA LEU A 151 -5.18 1.11 5.70
C LEU A 151 -6.19 0.57 6.72
#